data_AF-A0A9E3N3Q2-F1
#
_entry.id   AF-A0A9E3N3Q2-F1
#
_cell.length_a   1.000
_cell.length_b   1.000
_cell.length_c   1.000
_cell.angle_alpha   90.00
_cell.angle_beta   90.00
_cell.angle_gamma   90.00
#
_symmetry.space_group_name_H-M   'P 1'
#
loop_
_entity.id
_entity.type
_entity.pdbx_description
1 polymer ?
#
loop_
_entity_poly.entity_id
_entity_poly.type
_entity_poly.pdbx_seq_one_letter_code
_entity_poly.pdbx_strand_id
1 'polypeptide(L)' 'MFAAVDLGSDSFRLHIGKYEGGVIRVVKSMREPIRLAAGLDAKGCLTEPARQSALNCLQN' A
#
# COMPACT_ATOMS: atom_id res chain seq x y z
N MET A 1 -5.85 -17.10 -7.25
CA MET A 1 -4.76 -16.15 -6.94
C MET A 1 -5.34 -15.07 -6.05
N PHE A 2 -4.62 -14.64 -5.04
CA PHE A 2 -5.05 -13.67 -4.04
C PHE A 2 -4.10 -12.49 -4.05
N ALA A 3 -4.63 -11.32 -3.69
CA ALA A 3 -3.83 -10.12 -3.47
C ALA A 3 -4.19 -9.55 -2.09
N ALA A 4 -3.18 -9.13 -1.33
CA ALA A 4 -3.34 -8.36 -0.12
C ALA A 4 -2.64 -7.02 -0.31
N VAL A 5 -3.38 -5.93 -0.09
CA VAL A 5 -2.87 -4.55 -0.15
C VAL A 5 -2.91 -3.98 1.27
N ASP A 6 -1.78 -3.43 1.70
CA ASP A 6 -1.63 -2.72 2.98
C ASP A 6 -1.26 -1.27 2.67
N LEU A 7 -2.15 -0.34 3.06
CA LEU A 7 -1.96 1.10 2.85
C LEU A 7 -1.46 1.76 4.14
N GLY A 8 -0.23 1.43 4.51
CA GLY A 8 0.40 1.88 5.74
C GLY A 8 0.80 3.36 5.72
N SER A 9 0.99 3.92 6.92
CA SER A 9 1.36 5.32 7.13
C SER A 9 2.75 5.69 6.61
N ASP A 10 3.67 4.73 6.47
CA ASP A 10 5.02 4.94 5.92
C ASP A 10 5.17 4.36 4.51
N SER A 11 4.59 3.20 4.24
CA SER A 11 4.76 2.48 2.98
C SER A 11 3.46 1.79 2.59
N PHE A 12 3.20 1.70 1.30
CA PHE A 12 2.21 0.79 0.74
C PHE A 12 2.87 -0.55 0.40
N ARG A 13 2.13 -1.65 0.59
CA ARG A 13 2.61 -3.00 0.29
C ARG A 13 1.56 -3.76 -0.51
N LEU A 14 2.02 -4.57 -1.45
CA LEU A 14 1.22 -5.53 -2.20
C LEU A 14 1.84 -6.91 -2.07
N HIS A 15 1.04 -7.90 -1.68
CA HIS A 15 1.41 -9.31 -1.72
C HIS A 15 0.47 -10.07 -2.66
N ILE A 16 1.04 -10.76 -3.64
CA ILE A 16 0.30 -11.71 -4.49
C ILE A 16 0.57 -13.11 -3.96
N GLY A 17 -0.48 -13.89 -3.75
CA GLY A 17 -0.40 -15.26 -3.25
C GLY A 17 -1.19 -16.26 -4.09
N LYS A 18 -0.75 -17.50 -4.07
CA LYS A 18 -1.47 -18.64 -4.65
C LYS A 18 -1.92 -19.57 -3.52
N TYR A 19 -3.17 -20.04 -3.59
CA TYR A 19 -3.68 -21.01 -2.63
C TYR A 19 -3.48 -22.41 -3.19
N GLU A 20 -2.68 -23.21 -2.50
CA GLU A 20 -2.34 -24.58 -2.88
C GLU A 20 -2.16 -25.43 -1.62
N GLY A 21 -2.71 -26.63 -1.61
CA GLY A 21 -2.54 -27.57 -0.49
C GLY A 21 -3.06 -27.04 0.85
N GLY A 22 -4.12 -26.23 0.86
CA GLY A 22 -4.72 -25.70 2.10
C GLY A 22 -4.08 -24.43 2.66
N VAL A 23 -3.05 -23.88 1.99
CA VAL A 23 -2.33 -22.69 2.46
C VAL A 23 -2.15 -21.66 1.34
N ILE A 24 -2.05 -20.38 1.72
CA ILE A 24 -1.66 -19.31 0.79
C ILE A 24 -0.14 -19.18 0.82
N ARG A 25 0.50 -19.33 -0.34
CA ARG A 25 1.93 -19.04 -0.54
C ARG A 25 2.09 -17.71 -1.28
N VAL A 26 2.88 -16.80 -0.74
CA VAL A 26 3.21 -15.53 -1.41
C VAL A 26 4.14 -15.82 -2.59
N VAL A 27 3.76 -15.34 -3.78
CA VAL A 27 4.50 -15.51 -5.03
C VAL A 27 5.14 -14.21 -5.52
N LYS A 28 4.64 -13.05 -5.10
CA LYS A 28 5.24 -11.74 -5.38
C LYS A 28 4.93 -10.78 -4.25
N SER A 29 5.88 -9.90 -3.95
CA SER A 29 5.70 -8.79 -3.01
C SER A 29 6.25 -7.50 -3.60
N MET A 30 5.63 -6.38 -3.25
CA MET A 30 6.07 -5.03 -3.59
C MET A 30 5.91 -4.13 -2.35
N ARG A 31 6.81 -3.17 -2.21
CA ARG A 31 6.74 -2.11 -1.20
C ARG A 31 7.12 -0.80 -1.85
N GLU A 32 6.27 0.21 -1.69
CA GLU A 32 6.55 1.57 -2.11
C GLU A 32 6.52 2.51 -0.89
N PRO A 33 7.64 3.20 -0.57
CA PRO A 33 7.64 4.22 0.47
C PRO A 33 6.77 5.41 0.07
N ILE A 34 5.80 5.76 0.90
CA ILE A 34 4.86 6.84 0.61
C ILE A 34 4.81 7.93 1.69
N ARG A 35 5.23 7.60 2.92
CA ARG A 35 5.24 8.49 4.09
C ARG A 35 3.95 9.28 4.27
N LEU A 36 2.82 8.59 4.10
CA LEU A 36 1.48 9.17 4.11
C LEU A 36 1.19 9.99 5.38
N ALA A 37 1.67 9.53 6.54
CA ALA A 37 1.51 10.24 7.81
C ALA A 37 2.24 11.59 7.85
N ALA A 38 3.35 11.75 7.14
CA ALA A 38 4.03 13.05 7.03
C ALA A 38 3.21 14.08 6.22
N GLY A 39 2.21 13.60 5.47
CA GLY A 39 1.30 14.41 4.69
C GLY A 39 0.03 14.84 5.43
N LEU A 40 -0.09 14.57 6.73
CA LEU A 40 -1.22 14.98 7.55
C LEU A 40 -1.10 16.46 7.96
N ASP A 41 -2.19 17.20 7.84
CA ASP A 41 -2.30 18.57 8.35
C ASP A 41 -2.67 18.59 9.85
N ALA A 42 -2.77 19.78 10.42
CA ALA A 42 -3.11 19.98 11.84
C ALA A 42 -4.50 19.46 12.24
N LYS A 43 -5.37 19.14 11.27
CA LYS A 43 -6.71 18.57 11.50
C LYS A 43 -6.72 17.05 11.28
N GLY A 44 -5.57 16.44 10.98
CA GLY A 44 -5.46 15.02 10.66
C GLY A 44 -5.98 14.67 9.26
N CYS A 45 -6.13 15.65 8.37
CA CYS A 45 -6.49 15.43 6.98
C CYS A 45 -5.24 15.27 6.12
N LEU A 46 -5.31 14.42 5.10
CA LEU A 46 -4.23 14.35 4.11
C LEU A 46 -4.23 15.60 3.24
N THR A 47 -3.08 16.23 3.14
CA THR A 47 -2.82 17.30 2.18
C THR A 47 -2.98 16.81 0.74
N GLU A 48 -3.28 17.73 -0.19
CA GLU A 48 -3.40 17.40 -1.62
C GLU A 48 -2.17 16.67 -2.18
N PRO A 49 -0.92 17.11 -1.92
CA PRO A 49 0.26 16.41 -2.41
C PRO A 49 0.36 14.98 -1.90
N ALA A 50 0.05 14.76 -0.62
CA ALA A 50 0.10 13.43 -0.01
C ALA A 50 -0.92 12.47 -0.63
N ARG A 51 -2.15 12.96 -0.89
CA ARG A 51 -3.16 12.21 -1.63
C ARG A 51 -2.72 11.90 -3.05
N GLN A 52 -2.17 12.88 -3.78
CA GLN A 52 -1.75 12.67 -5.16
C GLN A 52 -0.62 11.65 -5.25
N SER A 53 0.38 11.72 -4.38
CA SER A 53 1.45 10.72 -4.32
C SER A 53 0.88 9.32 -4.03
N ALA A 54 -0.06 9.21 -3.08
CA ALA A 54 -0.70 7.92 -2.76
C ALA A 54 -1.47 7.36 -3.96
N LEU A 55 -2.23 8.20 -4.67
CA LEU A 55 -2.96 7.80 -5.88
C LEU A 55 -2.00 7.37 -7.00
N ASN A 56 -0.93 8.12 -7.23
CA ASN A 56 0.08 7.76 -8.23
C ASN A 56 0.72 6.40 -7.91
N CYS A 57 1.03 6.12 -6.64
CA CYS A 57 1.55 4.82 -6.22
C CYS A 57 0.61 3.66 -6.57
N LEU A 58 -0.71 3.87 -6.50
CA LEU A 58 -1.72 2.83 -6.75
C LEU A 58 -1.99 2.59 -8.24
N GLN A 59 -1.54 3.49 -9.11
CA GLN A 59 -1.74 3.39 -10.56
C GLN A 59 -0.63 2.61 -11.29
N ASN A 60 0.48 2.32 -10.61
CA ASN A 60 1.63 1.58 -11.14
C ASN A 60 1.40 0.06 -11.18
#